data_AF-A0A2J8RX85-F1
#
_entry.id   AF-A0A2J8RX85-F1
#
_cell.length_a   1.000
_cell.length_b   1.000
_cell.length_c   1.000
_cell.angle_alpha   90.00
_cell.angle_beta   90.00
_cell.angle_gamma   90.00
#
_symmetry.space_group_name_H-M   'P 1'
#
loop_
_entity.id
_entity.type
_entity.pdbx_description
1 polymer ?
#
loop_
_entity_poly.entity_id
_entity_poly.type
_entity_poly.pdbx_seq_one_letter_code
_entity_poly.pdbx_strand_id
1 'polypeptide(L)'
;MAKLLQPPPKFLLSEWHIANKNQYHRADAQRSRSERLVAESQRLVDEIEKTTRKSQSDVNKKLEQRLEEVRFWKKELDDKLEQLVNVTDDLLIYKIRLEKALESLKEPLHITETCLAYREKRIGIDLVHDTVEHELIKEAEIIRGIMALLTRTLEEASEQIRMNRSAKYNLEKDLKDKFVALTIDDICFSLNNNSPNIRYSENAVRIEPNSVSLEDWLDFSSTNVEKADKQRNNSLTLKALVDQILSQTANDLRKQCDVLDTAFKNGLKDTKDARDKLADHLAKVMEEIASQEKNITALEKAILDQEGPAKVAHTRLETRTHRPNVELCRDVVQYRLMKEVQEITHNVARLKETLAQAQAELKGLS
;
A
#
# COMPACT_ATOMS: atom_id res chain seq x y z
N MET A 1 -12.64 28.24 -132.96
CA MET A 1 -12.90 29.67 -132.66
C MET A 1 -12.63 29.91 -131.19
N ALA A 2 -11.55 30.63 -130.88
CA ALA A 2 -11.18 31.00 -129.52
C ALA A 2 -12.21 31.98 -128.95
N LYS A 3 -12.80 31.66 -127.78
CA LYS A 3 -13.54 32.66 -126.99
C LYS A 3 -12.50 33.67 -126.48
N LEU A 4 -12.48 34.85 -127.09
CA LEU A 4 -11.79 36.02 -126.58
C LEU A 4 -12.25 36.25 -125.13
N LEU A 5 -11.33 36.08 -124.18
CA LEU A 5 -11.48 36.55 -122.81
C LEU A 5 -11.74 38.07 -122.89
N GLN A 6 -12.98 38.49 -122.67
CA GLN A 6 -13.28 39.92 -122.55
C GLN A 6 -12.47 40.48 -121.37
N PRO A 7 -11.78 41.62 -121.55
CA PRO A 7 -11.13 42.28 -120.43
C PRO A 7 -12.19 42.62 -119.39
N PRO A 8 -11.90 42.43 -118.08
CA PRO A 8 -12.87 42.69 -117.04
C PRO A 8 -13.40 44.13 -117.14
N PRO A 9 -14.70 44.36 -116.84
CA PRO A 9 -15.28 45.70 -116.88
C PRO A 9 -14.45 46.63 -116.00
N LYS A 10 -14.09 47.81 -116.55
CA LYS A 10 -13.33 48.82 -115.83
C LYS A 10 -14.26 49.56 -114.87
N PHE A 11 -13.89 49.62 -113.60
CA PHE A 11 -14.61 50.39 -112.60
C PHE A 11 -14.53 51.90 -112.87
N LEU A 12 -15.60 52.61 -112.53
CA LEU A 12 -15.61 54.07 -112.51
C LEU A 12 -14.71 54.57 -111.37
N LEU A 13 -14.11 55.75 -111.53
CA LEU A 13 -13.27 56.36 -110.49
C LEU A 13 -14.03 56.51 -109.15
N SER A 14 -15.33 56.79 -109.21
CA SER A 14 -16.22 56.83 -108.04
C SER A 14 -16.36 55.48 -107.34
N GLU A 15 -16.46 54.37 -108.09
CA GLU A 15 -16.53 53.01 -107.55
C GLU A 15 -15.22 52.61 -106.87
N TRP A 16 -14.07 53.00 -107.43
CA TRP A 16 -12.75 52.80 -106.82
C TRP A 16 -12.60 53.59 -105.51
N HIS A 17 -13.03 54.86 -105.49
CA HIS A 17 -13.04 55.65 -104.26
C HIS A 17 -13.96 55.06 -103.18
N ILE A 18 -15.15 54.57 -103.55
CA ILE A 18 -16.08 53.91 -102.62
C ILE A 18 -15.50 52.59 -102.10
N ALA A 19 -14.90 51.76 -102.96
CA ALA A 19 -14.29 50.49 -102.59
C ALA A 19 -13.11 50.70 -101.61
N ASN A 20 -12.21 51.64 -101.90
CA ASN A 20 -11.12 51.98 -100.98
C ASN A 20 -11.62 52.56 -99.67
N LYS A 21 -12.60 53.47 -99.70
CA LYS A 21 -13.23 54.00 -98.48
C LYS A 21 -13.82 52.89 -97.61
N ASN A 22 -14.53 51.94 -98.22
CA ASN A 22 -15.06 50.76 -97.53
C ASN A 22 -13.94 49.85 -96.98
N GLN A 23 -12.85 49.68 -97.72
CA GLN A 23 -11.70 48.88 -97.28
C GLN A 23 -10.97 49.54 -96.11
N TYR A 24 -10.77 50.87 -96.14
CA TYR A 24 -10.23 51.63 -95.02
C TYR A 24 -11.14 51.54 -93.78
N HIS A 25 -12.46 51.72 -93.93
CA HIS A 25 -13.40 51.59 -92.81
C HIS A 25 -13.40 50.17 -92.22
N ARG A 26 -13.32 49.12 -93.05
CA ARG A 26 -13.23 47.74 -92.57
C ARG A 26 -11.92 47.46 -91.85
N ALA A 27 -10.79 47.92 -92.39
CA ALA A 27 -9.48 47.78 -91.77
C ALA A 27 -9.40 48.53 -90.44
N ASP A 28 -9.94 49.75 -90.37
CA ASP A 28 -9.96 50.57 -89.15
C ASP A 28 -10.87 49.98 -88.07
N ALA A 29 -12.05 49.46 -88.45
CA ALA A 29 -12.93 48.74 -87.54
C ALA A 29 -12.28 47.45 -87.00
N GLN A 30 -11.55 46.70 -87.85
CA GLN A 30 -10.84 45.50 -87.43
C GLN A 30 -9.66 45.83 -86.50
N ARG A 31 -8.88 46.87 -86.83
CA ARG A 31 -7.80 47.38 -85.97
C ARG A 31 -8.34 47.80 -84.60
N SER A 32 -9.39 48.61 -84.56
CA SER A 32 -10.02 49.07 -83.31
C SER A 32 -10.52 47.92 -82.45
N ARG A 33 -11.08 46.86 -83.07
CA ARG A 33 -11.46 45.62 -82.35
C ARG A 33 -10.25 44.89 -81.77
N SER A 34 -9.17 44.77 -82.56
CA SER A 34 -7.93 44.12 -82.11
C SER A 34 -7.27 44.89 -80.97
N GLU A 35 -7.15 46.21 -81.08
CA GLU A 35 -6.57 47.07 -80.03
C GLU A 35 -7.37 46.98 -78.73
N ARG A 36 -8.70 46.94 -78.83
CA ARG A 36 -9.57 46.72 -77.67
C ARG A 36 -9.36 45.35 -77.04
N LEU A 37 -9.28 44.29 -77.84
CA LEU A 37 -9.03 42.94 -77.34
C LEU A 37 -7.66 42.83 -76.65
N VAL A 38 -6.62 43.46 -77.20
CA VAL A 38 -5.29 43.52 -76.56
C VAL A 38 -5.35 44.25 -75.22
N ALA A 39 -6.02 45.42 -75.16
CA ALA A 39 -6.18 46.17 -73.93
C ALA A 39 -6.99 45.39 -72.87
N GLU A 40 -8.06 44.69 -73.29
CA GLU A 40 -8.88 43.84 -72.42
C GLU A 40 -8.09 42.61 -71.94
N SER A 41 -7.32 41.97 -72.81
CA SER A 41 -6.46 40.83 -72.48
C SER A 41 -5.39 41.23 -71.48
N GLN A 42 -4.75 42.39 -71.64
CA GLN A 42 -3.75 42.87 -70.69
C GLN A 42 -4.38 43.17 -69.33
N ARG A 43 -5.56 43.81 -69.30
CA ARG A 43 -6.30 44.04 -68.04
C ARG A 43 -6.64 42.72 -67.34
N LEU A 44 -7.08 41.72 -68.11
CA LEU A 44 -7.39 40.40 -67.57
C LEU A 44 -6.16 39.70 -67.01
N VAL A 45 -5.01 39.78 -67.70
CA VAL A 45 -3.73 39.25 -67.20
C VAL A 45 -3.36 39.90 -65.87
N ASP A 46 -3.41 41.23 -65.78
CA ASP A 46 -3.08 41.96 -64.56
C ASP A 46 -4.06 41.64 -63.41
N GLU A 47 -5.35 41.49 -63.71
CA GLU A 47 -6.39 41.12 -62.74
C GLU A 47 -6.17 39.70 -62.19
N ILE A 48 -5.91 38.73 -63.08
CA ILE A 48 -5.63 37.35 -62.71
C ILE A 48 -4.34 37.25 -61.90
N GLU A 49 -3.28 37.97 -62.30
CA GLU A 49 -2.00 37.99 -61.58
C GLU A 49 -2.18 38.52 -60.15
N LYS A 50 -2.90 39.64 -59.99
CA LYS A 50 -3.21 40.22 -58.67
C LYS A 50 -4.06 39.28 -57.83
N THR A 51 -5.10 38.69 -58.41
CA THR A 51 -6.01 37.79 -57.69
C THR A 51 -5.29 36.51 -57.26
N THR A 52 -4.45 35.95 -58.13
CA THR A 52 -3.64 34.75 -57.85
C THR A 52 -2.63 35.04 -56.73
N ARG A 53 -1.88 36.14 -56.81
CA ARG A 53 -0.93 36.54 -55.77
C ARG A 53 -1.62 36.76 -54.41
N LYS A 54 -2.78 37.42 -54.42
CA LYS A 54 -3.56 37.65 -53.20
C LYS A 54 -4.01 36.33 -52.58
N SER A 55 -4.51 35.39 -53.39
CA SER A 55 -4.92 34.06 -52.94
C SER A 55 -3.75 33.27 -52.36
N GLN A 56 -2.60 33.22 -53.04
CA GLN A 56 -1.39 32.57 -52.53
C GLN A 56 -0.94 33.19 -51.19
N SER A 57 -0.96 34.51 -51.08
CA SER A 57 -0.61 35.19 -49.82
C SER A 57 -1.58 34.88 -48.68
N ASP A 58 -2.89 34.80 -48.95
CA ASP A 58 -3.90 34.43 -47.95
C ASP A 58 -3.70 32.99 -47.45
N VAL A 59 -3.47 32.05 -48.37
CA VAL A 59 -3.19 30.64 -48.02
C VAL A 59 -1.89 30.51 -47.21
N ASN A 60 -0.82 31.22 -47.59
CA ASN A 60 0.43 31.18 -46.83
C ASN A 60 0.26 31.67 -45.39
N LYS A 61 -0.53 32.73 -45.17
CA LYS A 61 -0.87 33.22 -43.83
C LYS A 61 -1.67 32.18 -43.02
N LYS A 62 -2.61 31.49 -43.65
CA LYS A 62 -3.40 30.43 -43.00
C LYS A 62 -2.55 29.20 -42.66
N LEU A 63 -1.59 28.84 -43.52
CA LEU A 63 -0.61 27.79 -43.25
C LEU A 63 0.30 28.15 -42.07
N GLU A 64 0.77 29.40 -42.01
CA GLU A 64 1.56 29.91 -40.89
C GLU A 64 0.79 29.81 -39.57
N GLN A 65 -0.46 30.30 -39.53
CA GLN A 65 -1.34 30.17 -38.36
C GLN A 65 -1.56 28.71 -37.95
N ARG A 66 -1.78 27.83 -38.93
CA ARG A 66 -1.98 26.40 -38.66
C ARG A 66 -0.73 25.76 -38.06
N LEU A 67 0.46 26.09 -38.56
CA LEU A 67 1.72 25.62 -38.00
C LEU A 67 1.88 26.05 -36.53
N GLU A 68 1.51 27.29 -36.20
CA GLU A 68 1.54 27.79 -34.81
C GLU A 68 0.59 27.00 -33.91
N GLU A 69 -0.66 26.76 -34.34
CA GLU A 69 -1.64 25.95 -33.58
C GLU A 69 -1.16 24.53 -33.32
N VAL A 70 -0.64 23.86 -34.36
CA VAL A 70 -0.17 22.47 -34.24
C VAL A 70 1.08 22.41 -33.36
N ARG A 71 1.99 23.40 -33.44
CA ARG A 71 3.16 23.50 -32.55
C ARG A 71 2.76 23.74 -31.10
N PHE A 72 1.75 24.58 -30.86
CA PHE A 72 1.19 24.81 -29.52
C PHE A 72 0.67 23.50 -28.93
N TRP A 73 -0.22 22.79 -29.64
CA TRP A 73 -0.77 21.54 -29.13
C TRP A 73 0.26 20.43 -28.98
N LYS A 74 1.24 20.34 -29.88
CA LYS A 74 2.37 19.42 -29.72
C LYS A 74 3.11 19.70 -28.40
N LYS A 75 3.40 20.97 -28.12
CA LYS A 75 4.08 21.36 -26.89
C LYS A 75 3.24 21.02 -25.64
N GLU A 76 1.95 21.35 -25.63
CA GLU A 76 1.06 21.01 -24.53
C GLU A 76 1.02 19.49 -24.28
N LEU A 77 0.94 18.68 -25.34
CA LEU A 77 0.96 17.23 -25.21
C LEU A 77 2.30 16.70 -24.68
N ASP A 78 3.43 17.24 -25.15
CA ASP A 78 4.78 16.89 -24.67
C ASP A 78 4.94 17.22 -23.17
N ASP A 79 4.54 18.43 -22.76
CA ASP A 79 4.64 18.89 -21.37
C ASP A 79 3.78 18.00 -20.43
N LYS A 80 2.58 17.59 -20.88
CA LYS A 80 1.69 16.70 -20.12
C LYS A 80 2.22 15.27 -20.07
N LEU A 81 2.83 14.80 -21.15
CA LEU A 81 3.47 13.49 -21.21
C LEU A 81 4.63 13.41 -20.22
N GLU A 82 5.52 14.40 -20.19
CA GLU A 82 6.65 14.45 -19.26
C GLU A 82 6.17 14.43 -17.81
N GLN A 83 5.20 15.28 -17.46
CA GLN A 83 4.64 15.33 -16.11
C GLN A 83 3.99 13.99 -15.70
N LEU A 84 3.26 13.34 -16.60
CA LEU A 84 2.60 12.07 -16.32
C LEU A 84 3.63 10.93 -16.16
N VAL A 85 4.70 10.92 -16.96
CA VAL A 85 5.81 9.97 -16.82
C VAL A 85 6.46 10.12 -15.45
N ASN A 86 6.85 11.34 -15.08
CA ASN A 86 7.49 11.63 -13.79
C ASN A 86 6.64 11.15 -12.60
N VAL A 87 5.33 11.47 -12.61
CA VAL A 87 4.42 11.05 -11.54
C VAL A 87 4.17 9.53 -11.54
N THR A 88 4.25 8.86 -12.69
CA THR A 88 4.14 7.40 -12.79
C THR A 88 5.37 6.71 -12.20
N ASP A 89 6.56 7.24 -12.48
CA ASP A 89 7.82 6.72 -11.94
C ASP A 89 7.88 6.89 -10.41
N ASP A 90 7.43 8.04 -9.91
CA ASP A 90 7.22 8.26 -8.47
C ASP A 90 6.26 7.22 -7.88
N LEU A 91 5.12 6.97 -8.51
CA LEU A 91 4.12 6.04 -7.98
C LEU A 91 4.63 4.58 -7.99
N LEU A 92 5.50 4.21 -8.95
CA LEU A 92 6.19 2.91 -8.96
C LEU A 92 7.11 2.74 -7.75
N ILE A 93 7.82 3.78 -7.34
CA ILE A 93 8.65 3.74 -6.11
C ILE A 93 7.76 3.49 -4.89
N TYR A 94 6.59 4.13 -4.82
CA TYR A 94 5.64 3.96 -3.71
C TYR A 94 5.00 2.57 -3.70
N LYS A 95 4.73 2.01 -4.87
CA LYS A 95 4.32 0.62 -5.02
C LYS A 95 5.33 -0.33 -4.38
N ILE A 96 6.63 -0.15 -4.69
CA ILE A 96 7.71 -0.95 -4.09
C ILE A 96 7.79 -0.75 -2.57
N ARG A 97 7.57 0.47 -2.06
CA ARG A 97 7.53 0.73 -0.62
C ARG A 97 6.39 -0.03 0.07
N LEU A 98 5.19 -0.05 -0.53
CA LEU A 98 4.05 -0.81 -0.03
C LEU A 98 4.33 -2.32 -0.01
N GLU A 99 4.89 -2.86 -1.10
CA GLU A 99 5.28 -4.29 -1.19
C GLU A 99 6.29 -4.66 -0.10
N LYS A 100 7.33 -3.83 0.10
CA LYS A 100 8.33 -4.05 1.16
C LYS A 100 7.72 -3.96 2.55
N ALA A 101 6.81 -3.01 2.78
CA ALA A 101 6.11 -2.88 4.05
C ALA A 101 5.27 -4.13 4.35
N LEU A 102 4.51 -4.63 3.37
CA LEU A 102 3.76 -5.88 3.49
C LEU A 102 4.66 -7.08 3.83
N GLU A 103 5.79 -7.22 3.13
CA GLU A 103 6.73 -8.30 3.38
C GLU A 103 7.28 -8.25 4.82
N SER A 104 7.61 -7.04 5.29
CA SER A 104 8.16 -6.83 6.64
C SER A 104 7.22 -7.19 7.79
N LEU A 105 5.91 -7.33 7.52
CA LEU A 105 4.91 -7.68 8.53
C LEU A 105 4.73 -9.18 8.74
N LYS A 106 5.22 -10.01 7.80
CA LYS A 106 5.05 -11.47 7.88
C LYS A 106 5.79 -12.10 9.06
N GLU A 107 7.03 -11.69 9.27
CA GLU A 107 7.86 -12.22 10.36
C GLU A 107 7.31 -11.83 11.74
N PRO A 108 6.99 -10.54 12.03
CA PRO A 108 6.33 -10.16 13.27
C PRO A 108 5.03 -10.94 13.53
N LEU A 109 4.16 -11.07 12.52
CA LEU A 109 2.91 -11.83 12.67
C LEU A 109 3.18 -13.29 13.05
N HIS A 110 4.14 -13.93 12.38
CA HIS A 110 4.51 -15.31 12.66
C HIS A 110 5.06 -15.49 14.08
N ILE A 111 5.88 -14.55 14.55
CA ILE A 111 6.41 -14.54 15.92
C ILE A 111 5.26 -14.40 16.92
N THR A 112 4.35 -13.43 16.74
CA THR A 112 3.19 -13.23 17.62
C THR A 112 2.31 -14.48 17.68
N GLU A 113 2.01 -15.11 16.54
CA GLU A 113 1.24 -16.36 16.47
C GLU A 113 1.95 -17.53 17.18
N THR A 114 3.27 -17.61 17.03
CA THR A 114 4.09 -18.64 17.68
C THR A 114 4.12 -18.44 19.20
N CYS A 115 4.21 -17.19 19.68
CA CYS A 115 4.08 -16.86 21.09
C CYS A 115 2.73 -17.29 21.66
N LEU A 116 1.63 -17.04 20.94
CA LEU A 116 0.30 -17.53 21.33
C LEU A 116 0.26 -19.06 21.40
N ALA A 117 0.76 -19.75 20.38
CA ALA A 117 0.81 -21.22 20.35
C ALA A 117 1.65 -21.84 21.49
N TYR A 118 2.71 -21.15 21.95
CA TYR A 118 3.45 -21.59 23.14
C TYR A 118 2.66 -21.41 24.43
N ARG A 119 1.83 -20.37 24.52
CA ARG A 119 1.00 -20.10 25.70
C ARG A 119 -0.15 -21.10 25.83
N GLU A 120 -0.73 -21.54 24.71
CA GLU A 120 -1.73 -22.62 24.69
C GLU A 120 -1.21 -23.96 25.23
N LYS A 121 0.11 -24.13 25.32
CA LYS A 121 0.76 -25.33 25.88
C LYS A 121 1.00 -25.27 27.39
N ARG A 122 0.60 -24.19 28.07
CA ARG A 122 0.69 -24.11 29.53
C ARG A 122 -0.24 -25.14 30.18
N ILE A 123 0.10 -25.58 31.39
CA ILE A 123 -0.54 -26.73 32.05
C ILE A 123 -1.26 -26.27 33.32
N GLY A 124 -2.46 -26.82 33.54
CA GLY A 124 -3.20 -26.61 34.79
C GLY A 124 -3.57 -25.14 34.98
N ILE A 125 -3.29 -24.60 36.17
CA ILE A 125 -3.65 -23.22 36.53
C ILE A 125 -2.87 -22.16 35.74
N ASP A 126 -1.71 -22.52 35.18
CA ASP A 126 -0.89 -21.61 34.37
C ASP A 126 -1.47 -21.37 32.96
N LEU A 127 -2.42 -22.21 32.52
CA LEU A 127 -3.19 -21.98 31.29
C LEU A 127 -4.26 -20.91 31.58
N VAL A 128 -3.81 -19.66 31.60
CA VAL A 128 -4.61 -18.51 31.99
C VAL A 128 -4.58 -17.42 30.91
N HIS A 129 -5.72 -16.77 30.74
CA HIS A 129 -5.86 -15.53 29.98
C HIS A 129 -5.24 -14.37 30.77
N ASP A 130 -3.94 -14.17 30.60
CA ASP A 130 -3.21 -13.07 31.21
C ASP A 130 -3.09 -11.85 30.26
N THR A 131 -2.56 -10.75 30.79
CA THR A 131 -2.34 -9.51 30.04
C THR A 131 -1.44 -9.71 28.82
N VAL A 132 -0.46 -10.61 28.89
CA VAL A 132 0.45 -10.88 27.77
C VAL A 132 -0.30 -11.54 26.62
N GLU A 133 -1.18 -12.50 26.92
CA GLU A 133 -2.03 -13.11 25.89
C GLU A 133 -2.94 -12.11 25.21
N HIS A 134 -3.58 -11.25 26.00
CA HIS A 134 -4.47 -10.21 25.47
C HIS A 134 -3.73 -9.28 24.51
N GLU A 135 -2.53 -8.81 24.88
CA GLU A 135 -1.75 -7.92 24.04
C GLU A 135 -1.14 -8.63 22.81
N LEU A 136 -0.84 -9.93 22.89
CA LEU A 136 -0.43 -10.73 21.72
C LEU A 136 -1.57 -10.89 20.71
N ILE A 137 -2.79 -11.20 21.17
CA ILE A 137 -3.96 -11.30 20.29
C ILE A 137 -4.19 -9.97 19.56
N LYS A 138 -4.15 -8.87 20.32
CA LYS A 138 -4.32 -7.52 19.78
C LYS A 138 -3.21 -7.14 18.80
N GLU A 139 -1.96 -7.52 19.07
CA GLU A 139 -0.86 -7.31 18.12
C GLU A 139 -1.10 -8.05 16.81
N ALA A 140 -1.52 -9.32 16.87
CA ALA A 140 -1.83 -10.09 15.66
C ALA A 140 -3.01 -9.48 14.88
N GLU A 141 -4.04 -8.97 15.56
CA GLU A 141 -5.16 -8.25 14.94
C GLU A 141 -4.70 -6.95 14.25
N ILE A 142 -3.87 -6.15 14.92
CA ILE A 142 -3.31 -4.91 14.36
C ILE A 142 -2.47 -5.22 13.13
N ILE A 143 -1.57 -6.20 13.20
CA ILE A 143 -0.71 -6.57 12.06
C ILE A 143 -1.57 -7.02 10.87
N ARG A 144 -2.57 -7.89 11.09
CA ARG A 144 -3.47 -8.34 10.01
C ARG A 144 -4.30 -7.19 9.43
N GLY A 145 -4.80 -6.28 10.26
CA GLY A 145 -5.52 -5.08 9.82
C GLY A 145 -4.64 -4.17 8.95
N ILE A 146 -3.39 -3.97 9.35
CA ILE A 146 -2.41 -3.20 8.57
C ILE A 146 -2.11 -3.91 7.24
N MET A 147 -1.88 -5.23 7.24
CA MET A 147 -1.64 -5.99 6.02
C MET A 147 -2.81 -5.86 5.03
N ALA A 148 -4.06 -5.93 5.51
CA ALA A 148 -5.24 -5.74 4.67
C ALA A 148 -5.30 -4.31 4.08
N LEU A 149 -5.05 -3.28 4.90
CA LEU A 149 -5.01 -1.89 4.46
C LEU A 149 -3.93 -1.63 3.40
N LEU A 150 -2.70 -2.12 3.64
CA LEU A 150 -1.60 -1.97 2.70
C LEU A 150 -1.83 -2.74 1.40
N THR A 151 -2.45 -3.92 1.46
CA THR A 151 -2.81 -4.71 0.26
C THR A 151 -3.80 -3.97 -0.61
N ARG A 152 -4.89 -3.44 -0.03
CA ARG A 152 -5.86 -2.63 -0.77
C ARG A 152 -5.21 -1.38 -1.39
N THR A 153 -4.37 -0.69 -0.62
CA THR A 153 -3.66 0.50 -1.10
C THR A 153 -2.71 0.16 -2.26
N LEU A 154 -2.07 -1.01 -2.23
CA LEU A 154 -1.22 -1.52 -3.30
C LEU A 154 -2.00 -1.83 -4.59
N GLU A 155 -3.21 -2.36 -4.45
CA GLU A 155 -4.14 -2.58 -5.58
C GLU A 155 -4.54 -1.24 -6.21
N GLU A 156 -4.93 -0.27 -5.39
CA GLU A 156 -5.28 1.10 -5.83
C GLU A 156 -4.09 1.76 -6.57
N ALA A 157 -2.87 1.64 -6.05
CA ALA A 157 -1.66 2.15 -6.70
C ALA A 157 -1.36 1.45 -8.03
N SER A 158 -1.53 0.12 -8.08
CA SER A 158 -1.31 -0.67 -9.30
C SER A 158 -2.31 -0.30 -10.39
N GLU A 159 -3.57 -0.08 -10.04
CA GLU A 159 -4.60 0.34 -10.98
C GLU A 159 -4.36 1.77 -11.48
N GLN A 160 -3.96 2.68 -10.59
CA GLN A 160 -3.63 4.05 -11.00
C GLN A 160 -2.43 4.08 -11.96
N ILE A 161 -1.39 3.26 -11.74
CA ILE A 161 -0.26 3.10 -12.68
C ILE A 161 -0.77 2.61 -14.05
N ARG A 162 -1.72 1.67 -14.07
CA ARG A 162 -2.33 1.17 -15.32
C ARG A 162 -3.06 2.29 -16.07
N MET A 163 -3.82 3.12 -15.36
CA MET A 163 -4.52 4.27 -15.94
C MET A 163 -3.54 5.32 -16.47
N ASN A 164 -2.44 5.60 -15.76
CA ASN A 164 -1.40 6.51 -16.23
C ASN A 164 -0.77 6.00 -17.53
N ARG A 165 -0.47 4.70 -17.63
CA ARG A 165 0.08 4.09 -18.86
C ARG A 165 -0.88 4.20 -20.04
N SER A 166 -2.19 4.07 -19.81
CA SER A 166 -3.20 4.25 -20.85
C SER A 166 -3.26 5.70 -21.33
N ALA A 167 -3.25 6.68 -20.43
CA ALA A 167 -3.20 8.10 -20.79
C ALA A 167 -1.90 8.45 -21.53
N LYS A 168 -0.76 7.94 -21.08
CA LYS A 168 0.54 8.08 -21.74
C LYS A 168 0.48 7.60 -23.20
N TYR A 169 -0.04 6.39 -23.44
CA TYR A 169 -0.17 5.84 -24.78
C TYR A 169 -0.97 6.75 -25.73
N ASN A 170 -2.07 7.33 -25.24
CA ASN A 170 -2.89 8.24 -26.04
C ASN A 170 -2.16 9.54 -26.37
N LEU A 171 -1.41 10.11 -25.41
CA LEU A 171 -0.57 11.29 -25.63
C LEU A 171 0.52 11.01 -26.67
N GLU A 172 1.23 9.89 -26.55
CA GLU A 172 2.30 9.49 -27.49
C GLU A 172 1.76 9.30 -28.91
N LYS A 173 0.55 8.72 -29.05
CA LYS A 173 -0.11 8.58 -30.35
C LYS A 173 -0.46 9.94 -30.96
N ASP A 174 -1.09 10.82 -30.18
CA ASP A 174 -1.44 12.17 -30.65
C ASP A 174 -0.19 12.96 -31.05
N LEU A 175 0.87 12.92 -30.23
CA LEU A 175 2.16 13.54 -30.53
C LEU A 175 2.77 13.06 -31.84
N LYS A 176 2.72 11.75 -32.10
CA LYS A 176 3.20 11.18 -33.36
C LYS A 176 2.43 11.74 -34.55
N ASP A 177 1.11 11.81 -34.44
CA ASP A 177 0.26 12.33 -35.51
C ASP A 177 0.50 13.84 -35.72
N LYS A 178 0.67 14.63 -34.64
CA LYS A 178 1.03 16.05 -34.71
C LYS A 178 2.40 16.27 -35.34
N PHE A 179 3.39 15.43 -35.05
CA PHE A 179 4.72 15.52 -35.67
C PHE A 179 4.67 15.29 -37.19
N VAL A 180 3.91 14.29 -37.64
CA VAL A 180 3.70 14.03 -39.07
C VAL A 180 2.97 15.20 -39.73
N ALA A 181 1.93 15.72 -39.09
CA ALA A 181 1.19 16.89 -39.58
C ALA A 181 2.11 18.11 -39.75
N LEU A 182 2.92 18.44 -38.74
CA LEU A 182 3.91 19.54 -38.84
C LEU A 182 4.89 19.35 -39.98
N THR A 183 5.38 18.12 -40.18
CA THR A 183 6.33 17.82 -41.27
C THR A 183 5.70 18.10 -42.63
N ILE A 184 4.44 17.71 -42.82
CA ILE A 184 3.70 17.96 -44.07
C ILE A 184 3.45 19.45 -44.24
N ASP A 185 2.97 20.13 -43.20
CA ASP A 185 2.62 21.55 -43.26
C ASP A 185 3.86 22.43 -43.46
N ASP A 186 5.02 22.09 -42.86
CA ASP A 186 6.29 22.77 -43.09
C ASP A 186 6.77 22.61 -44.55
N ILE A 187 6.59 21.42 -45.15
CA ILE A 187 6.87 21.21 -46.57
C ILE A 187 5.96 22.11 -47.40
N CYS A 188 4.64 22.08 -47.15
CA CYS A 188 3.67 22.90 -47.86
C CYS A 188 3.99 24.40 -47.75
N PHE A 189 4.35 24.87 -46.57
CA PHE A 189 4.72 26.27 -46.32
C PHE A 189 6.01 26.67 -47.05
N SER A 190 6.96 25.73 -47.25
CA SER A 190 8.20 25.98 -47.98
C SER A 190 8.07 26.03 -49.51
N LEU A 191 6.95 25.52 -50.07
CA LEU A 191 6.71 25.51 -51.51
C LEU A 191 6.51 26.93 -52.06
N ASN A 192 7.12 27.21 -53.20
CA ASN A 192 6.92 28.44 -53.95
C ASN A 192 6.79 28.14 -55.45
N ASN A 193 6.49 29.18 -56.25
CA ASN A 193 6.21 29.05 -57.68
C ASN A 193 7.38 28.47 -58.50
N ASN A 194 8.60 28.47 -57.96
CA ASN A 194 9.81 27.95 -58.62
C ASN A 194 10.31 26.65 -57.97
N SER A 195 9.56 26.06 -57.04
CA SER A 195 9.95 24.80 -56.39
C SER A 195 9.99 23.65 -57.42
N PRO A 196 11.05 22.83 -57.46
CA PRO A 196 11.30 21.88 -58.55
C PRO A 196 10.30 20.71 -58.65
N ASN A 197 9.56 20.42 -57.57
CA ASN A 197 8.68 19.25 -57.46
C ASN A 197 7.17 19.62 -57.42
N ILE A 198 6.80 20.83 -57.84
CA ILE A 198 5.38 21.19 -57.98
C ILE A 198 4.79 20.58 -59.26
N ARG A 199 3.60 20.01 -59.18
CA ARG A 199 2.92 19.35 -60.30
C ARG A 199 1.41 19.44 -60.15
N TYR A 200 0.69 19.30 -61.27
CA TYR A 200 -0.75 19.07 -61.22
C TYR A 200 -1.03 17.67 -60.64
N SER A 201 -1.92 17.60 -59.66
CA SER A 201 -2.38 16.33 -59.09
C SER A 201 -3.80 16.05 -59.57
N GLU A 202 -4.03 14.85 -60.07
CA GLU A 202 -5.37 14.37 -60.40
C GLU A 202 -6.22 14.30 -59.13
N ASN A 203 -7.47 14.78 -59.20
CA ASN A 203 -8.46 14.75 -58.12
C ASN A 203 -8.07 15.51 -56.82
N ALA A 204 -7.20 16.51 -56.87
CA ALA A 204 -6.79 17.28 -55.68
C ALA A 204 -7.91 18.15 -55.07
N VAL A 205 -8.89 18.56 -55.87
CA VAL A 205 -9.99 19.44 -55.42
C VAL A 205 -11.13 18.58 -54.87
N ARG A 206 -10.94 18.05 -53.65
CA ARG A 206 -11.98 17.31 -52.91
C ARG A 206 -11.74 17.37 -51.40
N ILE A 207 -12.79 17.10 -50.65
CA ILE A 207 -12.69 16.82 -49.20
C ILE A 207 -12.58 15.31 -49.04
N GLU A 208 -11.59 14.85 -48.29
CA GLU A 208 -11.40 13.42 -48.04
C GLU A 208 -12.52 12.88 -47.12
N PRO A 209 -13.19 11.76 -47.45
CA PRO A 209 -14.33 11.27 -46.68
C PRO A 209 -14.04 10.97 -45.19
N ASN A 210 -12.78 10.68 -44.86
CA ASN A 210 -12.34 10.39 -43.49
C ASN A 210 -11.72 11.61 -42.78
N SER A 211 -11.92 12.83 -43.29
CA SER A 211 -11.45 14.06 -42.64
C SER A 211 -12.32 14.43 -41.44
N VAL A 212 -11.72 15.05 -40.43
CA VAL A 212 -12.42 15.56 -39.23
C VAL A 212 -12.58 17.07 -39.31
N SER A 213 -13.54 17.62 -38.56
CA SER A 213 -13.67 19.07 -38.41
C SER A 213 -12.53 19.65 -37.55
N LEU A 214 -12.34 20.98 -37.60
CA LEU A 214 -11.38 21.65 -36.73
C LEU A 214 -11.77 21.52 -35.24
N GLU A 215 -13.07 21.54 -34.96
CA GLU A 215 -13.61 21.36 -33.61
C GLU A 215 -13.29 19.96 -33.07
N ASP A 216 -13.51 18.91 -33.87
CA ASP A 216 -13.16 17.53 -33.50
C ASP A 216 -11.66 17.35 -33.28
N TRP A 217 -10.83 18.01 -34.11
CA TRP A 217 -9.37 17.97 -33.95
C TRP A 217 -8.91 18.63 -32.64
N LEU A 218 -9.53 19.76 -32.28
CA LEU A 218 -9.26 20.48 -31.05
C LEU A 218 -9.71 19.66 -29.82
N ASP A 219 -10.93 19.13 -29.87
CA ASP A 219 -11.51 18.31 -28.82
C ASP A 219 -10.68 17.05 -28.56
N PHE A 220 -10.16 16.42 -29.61
CA PHE A 220 -9.31 15.23 -29.48
C PHE A 220 -8.08 15.48 -28.61
N SER A 221 -7.31 16.54 -28.90
CA SER A 221 -6.11 16.87 -28.13
C SER A 221 -6.46 17.43 -26.75
N SER A 222 -7.50 18.26 -26.62
CA SER A 222 -7.97 18.76 -25.33
C SER A 222 -8.38 17.63 -24.39
N THR A 223 -9.17 16.66 -24.89
CA THR A 223 -9.60 15.49 -24.13
C THR A 223 -8.41 14.64 -23.65
N ASN A 224 -7.37 14.49 -24.47
CA ASN A 224 -6.18 13.75 -24.08
C ASN A 224 -5.41 14.46 -22.96
N VAL A 225 -5.26 15.78 -23.05
CA VAL A 225 -4.64 16.62 -22.02
C VAL A 225 -5.43 16.54 -20.70
N GLU A 226 -6.76 16.69 -20.74
CA GLU A 226 -7.62 16.61 -19.56
C GLU A 226 -7.53 15.25 -18.86
N LYS A 227 -7.54 14.16 -19.66
CA LYS A 227 -7.36 12.81 -19.13
C LYS A 227 -6.00 12.66 -18.44
N ALA A 228 -4.93 13.16 -19.05
CA ALA A 228 -3.59 13.11 -18.47
C ALA A 228 -3.51 13.88 -17.15
N ASP A 229 -4.06 15.10 -17.10
CA ASP A 229 -4.12 15.91 -15.89
C ASP A 229 -4.92 15.23 -14.77
N LYS A 230 -6.06 14.61 -15.12
CA LYS A 230 -6.86 13.83 -14.17
C LYS A 230 -6.04 12.69 -13.56
N GLN A 231 -5.34 11.90 -14.38
CA GLN A 231 -4.53 10.79 -13.88
C GLN A 231 -3.33 11.24 -13.05
N ARG A 232 -2.70 12.36 -13.46
CA ARG A 232 -1.62 13.01 -12.72
C ARG A 232 -2.10 13.44 -11.32
N ASN A 233 -3.24 14.13 -11.23
CA ASN A 233 -3.78 14.62 -9.96
C ASN A 233 -4.21 13.46 -9.04
N ASN A 234 -4.83 12.41 -9.59
CA ASN A 234 -5.15 11.20 -8.84
C ASN A 234 -3.90 10.53 -8.27
N SER A 235 -2.83 10.45 -9.07
CA SER A 235 -1.56 9.86 -8.66
C SER A 235 -0.87 10.67 -7.55
N LEU A 236 -0.89 12.00 -7.63
CA LEU A 236 -0.38 12.89 -6.56
C LEU A 236 -1.16 12.73 -5.26
N THR A 237 -2.49 12.64 -5.35
CA THR A 237 -3.36 12.41 -4.19
C THR A 237 -3.09 11.06 -3.55
N LEU A 238 -2.98 10.01 -4.37
CA LEU A 238 -2.70 8.66 -3.90
C LEU A 238 -1.31 8.55 -3.27
N LYS A 239 -0.30 9.22 -3.82
CA LYS A 239 1.04 9.31 -3.22
C LYS A 239 1.00 9.86 -1.79
N ALA A 240 0.29 10.97 -1.58
CA ALA A 240 0.13 11.56 -0.26
C ALA A 240 -0.60 10.62 0.71
N LEU A 241 -1.65 9.93 0.23
CA LEU A 241 -2.37 8.93 1.02
C LEU A 241 -1.46 7.76 1.43
N VAL A 242 -0.64 7.24 0.50
CA VAL A 242 0.30 6.14 0.79
C VAL A 242 1.31 6.55 1.86
N ASP A 243 1.89 7.75 1.78
CA ASP A 243 2.82 8.24 2.80
C ASP A 243 2.16 8.35 4.18
N GLN A 244 0.93 8.85 4.23
CA GLN A 244 0.16 8.95 5.47
C GLN A 244 -0.13 7.56 6.05
N ILE A 245 -0.58 6.61 5.21
CA ILE A 245 -0.87 5.24 5.64
C ILE A 245 0.40 4.58 6.17
N LEU A 246 1.51 4.62 5.44
CA LEU A 246 2.78 4.03 5.87
C LEU A 246 3.28 4.62 7.20
N SER A 247 3.14 5.94 7.37
CA SER A 247 3.56 6.61 8.61
C SER A 247 2.66 6.24 9.79
N GLN A 248 1.34 6.21 9.57
CA GLN A 248 0.36 5.88 10.60
C GLN A 248 0.50 4.44 11.06
N THR A 249 0.56 3.48 10.13
CA THR A 249 0.67 2.06 10.48
C THR A 249 2.00 1.73 11.16
N ALA A 250 3.10 2.36 10.76
CA ALA A 250 4.37 2.22 11.46
C ALA A 250 4.32 2.75 12.90
N ASN A 251 3.57 3.84 13.15
CA ASN A 251 3.38 4.36 14.50
C ASN A 251 2.49 3.45 15.36
N ASP A 252 1.43 2.88 14.78
CA ASP A 252 0.52 1.98 15.48
C ASP A 252 1.21 0.67 15.87
N LEU A 253 2.06 0.12 15.00
CA LEU A 253 2.91 -1.04 15.32
C LEU A 253 3.88 -0.74 16.45
N ARG A 254 4.58 0.41 16.41
CA ARG A 254 5.50 0.79 17.49
C ARG A 254 4.80 0.89 18.83
N LYS A 255 3.64 1.56 18.87
CA LYS A 255 2.85 1.67 20.10
C LYS A 255 2.43 0.31 20.63
N GLN A 256 1.97 -0.60 19.77
CA GLN A 256 1.56 -1.93 20.20
C GLN A 256 2.76 -2.74 20.71
N CYS A 257 3.92 -2.64 20.05
CA CYS A 257 5.16 -3.27 20.49
C CYS A 257 5.57 -2.79 21.89
N ASP A 258 5.53 -1.48 22.16
CA ASP A 258 5.84 -0.92 23.49
C ASP A 258 4.89 -1.44 24.59
N VAL A 259 3.60 -1.57 24.26
CA VAL A 259 2.58 -2.12 25.18
C VAL A 259 2.84 -3.59 25.46
N LEU A 260 3.11 -4.38 24.41
CA LEU A 260 3.37 -5.80 24.53
C LEU A 260 4.68 -6.09 25.30
N ASP A 261 5.75 -5.33 25.02
CA ASP A 261 7.02 -5.42 25.74
C ASP A 261 6.84 -5.15 27.24
N THR A 262 6.00 -4.18 27.58
CA THR A 262 5.65 -3.87 28.97
C THR A 262 4.87 -5.01 29.60
N ALA A 263 3.89 -5.58 28.89
CA ALA A 263 3.14 -6.74 29.37
C ALA A 263 4.06 -7.93 29.63
N PHE A 264 4.99 -8.25 28.71
CA PHE A 264 5.96 -9.33 28.90
C PHE A 264 6.90 -9.09 30.08
N LYS A 265 7.42 -7.87 30.25
CA LYS A 265 8.28 -7.52 31.39
C LYS A 265 7.56 -7.75 32.72
N ASN A 266 6.30 -7.33 32.81
CA ASN A 266 5.48 -7.51 34.01
C ASN A 266 5.14 -8.99 34.24
N GLY A 267 4.67 -9.70 33.22
CA GLY A 267 4.34 -11.13 33.34
C GLY A 267 5.55 -11.99 33.71
N LEU A 268 6.74 -11.69 33.17
CA LEU A 268 7.97 -12.38 33.54
C LEU A 268 8.36 -12.11 35.00
N LYS A 269 8.17 -10.87 35.47
CA LYS A 269 8.40 -10.51 36.86
C LYS A 269 7.45 -11.29 37.78
N ASP A 270 6.15 -11.29 37.50
CA ASP A 270 5.15 -11.99 38.31
C ASP A 270 5.44 -13.50 38.38
N THR A 271 5.83 -14.12 37.26
CA THR A 271 6.21 -15.53 37.20
C THR A 271 7.46 -15.81 38.05
N LYS A 272 8.48 -14.96 37.97
CA LYS A 272 9.70 -15.09 38.78
C LYS A 272 9.42 -14.93 40.27
N ASP A 273 8.66 -13.89 40.63
CA ASP A 273 8.29 -13.61 42.02
C ASP A 273 7.47 -14.77 42.62
N ALA A 274 6.56 -15.37 41.84
CA ALA A 274 5.80 -16.55 42.28
C ALA A 274 6.68 -17.78 42.48
N ARG A 275 7.58 -18.06 41.52
CA ARG A 275 8.56 -19.16 41.63
C ARG A 275 9.46 -18.99 42.87
N ASP A 276 9.99 -17.80 43.07
CA ASP A 276 10.92 -17.53 44.17
C ASP A 276 10.22 -17.68 45.52
N LYS A 277 8.97 -17.18 45.65
CA LYS A 277 8.14 -17.42 46.83
C LYS A 277 7.87 -18.91 47.06
N LEU A 278 7.55 -19.68 46.03
CA LEU A 278 7.32 -21.13 46.15
C LEU A 278 8.59 -21.86 46.59
N ALA A 279 9.76 -21.48 46.06
CA ALA A 279 11.04 -22.03 46.49
C ALA A 279 11.35 -21.71 47.96
N ASP A 280 11.10 -20.47 48.39
CA ASP A 280 11.26 -20.06 49.79
C ASP A 280 10.32 -20.82 50.72
N HIS A 281 9.06 -21.01 50.32
CA HIS A 281 8.09 -21.78 51.09
C HIS A 281 8.44 -23.26 51.15
N LEU A 282 8.92 -23.85 50.05
CA LEU A 282 9.39 -25.23 50.03
C LEU A 282 10.56 -25.42 51.01
N ALA A 283 11.52 -24.51 51.03
CA ALA A 283 12.64 -24.57 51.98
C ALA A 283 12.17 -24.55 53.44
N LYS A 284 11.20 -23.68 53.76
CA LYS A 284 10.60 -23.62 55.11
C LYS A 284 9.84 -24.89 55.48
N VAL A 285 9.08 -25.47 54.54
CA VAL A 285 8.37 -26.73 54.77
C VAL A 285 9.36 -27.87 55.00
N MET A 286 10.46 -27.92 54.24
CA MET A 286 11.51 -28.92 54.47
C MET A 286 12.20 -28.78 55.84
N GLU A 287 12.45 -27.54 56.29
CA GLU A 287 12.98 -27.28 57.64
C GLU A 287 11.99 -27.73 58.73
N GLU A 288 10.69 -27.46 58.54
CA GLU A 288 9.65 -27.87 59.47
C GLU A 288 9.48 -29.40 59.51
N ILE A 289 9.58 -30.10 58.37
CA ILE A 289 9.61 -31.57 58.30
C ILE A 289 10.75 -32.10 59.18
N ALA A 290 11.97 -31.59 59.00
CA ALA A 290 13.13 -32.03 59.78
C ALA A 290 12.98 -31.72 61.28
N SER A 291 12.41 -30.56 61.62
CA SER A 291 12.07 -30.19 62.99
C SER A 291 11.08 -31.18 63.62
N GLN A 292 10.04 -31.54 62.86
CA GLN A 292 9.00 -32.44 63.33
C GLN A 292 9.47 -33.89 63.44
N GLU A 293 10.33 -34.37 62.55
CA GLU A 293 11.00 -35.67 62.68
C GLU A 293 11.85 -35.75 63.95
N LYS A 294 12.59 -34.68 64.26
CA LYS A 294 13.37 -34.58 65.50
C LYS A 294 12.47 -34.54 66.74
N ASN A 295 11.35 -33.83 66.67
CA ASN A 295 10.34 -33.76 67.74
C ASN A 295 9.73 -35.14 68.01
N ILE A 296 9.35 -35.88 66.96
CA ILE A 296 8.86 -37.26 67.05
C ILE A 296 9.91 -38.16 67.73
N THR A 297 11.17 -38.10 67.30
CA THR A 297 12.27 -38.87 67.91
C THR A 297 12.43 -38.55 69.40
N ALA A 298 12.31 -37.27 69.77
CA ALA A 298 12.39 -36.83 71.17
C ALA A 298 11.21 -37.34 72.00
N LEU A 299 9.99 -37.32 71.46
CA LEU A 299 8.77 -37.83 72.11
C LEU A 299 8.81 -39.35 72.29
N GLU A 300 9.26 -40.10 71.28
CA GLU A 300 9.45 -41.56 71.37
C GLU A 300 10.45 -41.92 72.46
N LYS A 301 11.58 -41.21 72.51
CA LYS A 301 12.57 -41.37 73.58
C LYS A 301 11.98 -41.02 74.95
N ALA A 302 11.24 -39.92 75.07
CA ALA A 302 10.63 -39.53 76.34
C ALA A 302 9.63 -40.57 76.85
N ILE A 303 8.85 -41.21 75.96
CA ILE A 303 7.95 -42.32 76.30
C ILE A 303 8.75 -43.54 76.79
N LEU A 304 9.83 -43.89 76.09
CA LEU A 304 10.71 -45.01 76.47
C LEU A 304 11.37 -44.77 77.83
N ASP A 305 11.85 -43.55 78.09
CA ASP A 305 12.50 -43.16 79.35
C ASP A 305 11.55 -43.28 80.57
N GLN A 306 10.22 -43.22 80.38
CA GLN A 306 9.23 -43.46 81.46
C GLN A 306 9.06 -44.94 81.83
N GLU A 307 9.52 -45.87 81.00
CA GLU A 307 9.35 -47.32 81.24
C GLU A 307 10.10 -47.77 82.51
N GLY A 308 11.31 -47.25 82.73
CA GLY A 308 12.12 -47.54 83.92
C GLY A 308 11.43 -47.11 85.22
N PRO A 309 11.09 -45.82 85.39
CA PRO A 309 10.34 -45.32 86.55
C PRO A 309 9.01 -46.05 86.76
N ALA A 310 8.25 -46.33 85.69
CA ALA A 310 6.99 -47.07 85.76
C ALA A 310 7.21 -48.48 86.34
N LYS A 311 8.19 -49.23 85.81
CA LYS A 311 8.54 -50.57 86.32
C LYS A 311 8.93 -50.53 87.79
N VAL A 312 9.76 -49.56 88.20
CA VAL A 312 10.15 -49.41 89.61
C VAL A 312 8.94 -49.17 90.51
N ALA A 313 8.04 -48.27 90.12
CA ALA A 313 6.83 -47.97 90.89
C ALA A 313 5.89 -49.20 90.97
N HIS A 314 5.68 -49.91 89.85
CA HIS A 314 4.87 -51.13 89.80
C HIS A 314 5.46 -52.27 90.64
N THR A 315 6.76 -52.56 90.49
CA THR A 315 7.44 -53.60 91.27
C THR A 315 7.40 -53.26 92.76
N ARG A 316 7.66 -51.99 93.15
CA ARG A 316 7.54 -51.57 94.55
C ARG A 316 6.13 -51.78 95.11
N LEU A 317 5.09 -51.49 94.32
CA LEU A 317 3.70 -51.66 94.72
C LEU A 317 3.33 -53.14 94.86
N GLU A 318 3.77 -53.98 93.93
CA GLU A 318 3.56 -55.43 93.92
C GLU A 318 4.31 -56.12 95.06
N THR A 319 5.60 -55.81 95.27
CA THR A 319 6.42 -56.45 96.30
C THR A 319 5.84 -56.18 97.69
N ARG A 320 5.26 -54.99 97.92
CA ARG A 320 4.58 -54.64 99.18
C ARG A 320 3.32 -55.46 99.46
N THR A 321 2.73 -56.14 98.47
CA THR A 321 1.58 -57.05 98.70
C THR A 321 1.97 -58.32 99.45
N HIS A 322 3.26 -58.66 99.50
CA HIS A 322 3.80 -59.82 100.20
C HIS A 322 4.06 -59.59 101.70
N ARG A 323 3.76 -58.39 102.23
CA ARG A 323 3.94 -58.11 103.67
C ARG A 323 2.98 -58.98 104.50
N PRO A 324 3.44 -59.67 105.55
CA PRO A 324 2.62 -60.64 106.29
C PRO A 324 1.68 -59.98 107.30
N ASN A 325 0.48 -60.53 107.48
CA ASN A 325 -0.48 -60.19 108.53
C ASN A 325 -0.78 -58.68 108.64
N VAL A 326 -0.63 -58.10 109.84
CA VAL A 326 -0.92 -56.69 110.13
C VAL A 326 0.04 -55.71 109.43
N GLU A 327 1.22 -56.20 108.99
CA GLU A 327 2.17 -55.40 108.22
C GLU A 327 1.68 -55.13 106.78
N LEU A 328 0.64 -55.82 106.30
CA LEU A 328 -0.08 -55.48 105.07
C LEU A 328 -1.00 -54.27 105.29
N CYS A 329 -0.41 -53.15 105.70
CA CYS A 329 -1.12 -51.93 106.03
C CYS A 329 -1.16 -50.95 104.84
N ARG A 330 -2.24 -50.16 104.75
CA ARG A 330 -2.39 -49.07 103.78
C ARG A 330 -1.76 -47.80 104.33
N ASP A 331 -0.44 -47.79 104.42
CA ASP A 331 0.33 -46.64 104.91
C ASP A 331 0.50 -45.54 103.86
N VAL A 332 1.15 -44.44 104.25
CA VAL A 332 1.39 -43.28 103.39
C VAL A 332 2.19 -43.65 102.13
N VAL A 333 3.14 -44.57 102.25
CA VAL A 333 3.97 -45.03 101.12
C VAL A 333 3.12 -45.81 100.12
N GLN A 334 2.20 -46.67 100.60
CA GLN A 334 1.27 -47.39 99.74
C GLN A 334 0.43 -46.44 98.89
N TYR A 335 -0.18 -45.42 99.51
CA TYR A 335 -0.97 -44.42 98.77
C TYR A 335 -0.12 -43.58 97.82
N ARG A 336 1.12 -43.23 98.18
CA ARG A 336 1.98 -42.45 97.30
C ARG A 336 2.45 -43.24 96.09
N LEU A 337 2.81 -44.52 96.24
CA LEU A 337 3.17 -45.42 95.12
C LEU A 337 1.99 -45.62 94.16
N MET A 338 0.77 -45.80 94.68
CA MET A 338 -0.43 -45.85 93.84
C MET A 338 -0.60 -44.57 93.02
N LYS A 339 -0.39 -43.41 93.66
CA LYS A 339 -0.47 -42.12 92.99
C LYS A 339 0.66 -41.90 91.97
N GLU A 340 1.88 -42.35 92.26
CA GLU A 340 3.03 -42.30 91.34
C GLU A 340 2.77 -43.13 90.07
N VAL A 341 2.24 -44.35 90.22
CA VAL A 341 1.84 -45.18 89.06
C VAL A 341 0.78 -44.48 88.21
N GLN A 342 -0.23 -43.87 88.84
CA GLN A 342 -1.26 -43.11 88.14
C GLN A 342 -0.70 -41.88 87.41
N GLU A 343 0.18 -41.12 88.06
CA GLU A 343 0.86 -39.95 87.49
C GLU A 343 1.71 -40.33 86.27
N ILE A 344 2.54 -41.37 86.37
CA ILE A 344 3.38 -41.84 85.26
C ILE A 344 2.50 -42.36 84.10
N THR A 345 1.46 -43.16 84.40
CA THR A 345 0.52 -43.66 83.39
C THR A 345 -0.16 -42.52 82.63
N HIS A 346 -0.62 -41.50 83.35
CA HIS A 346 -1.24 -40.31 82.77
C HIS A 346 -0.25 -39.52 81.90
N ASN A 347 0.98 -39.30 82.37
CA ASN A 347 2.01 -38.59 81.62
C ASN A 347 2.41 -39.34 80.33
N VAL A 348 2.55 -40.66 80.39
CA VAL A 348 2.82 -41.49 79.20
C VAL A 348 1.66 -41.42 78.21
N ALA A 349 0.41 -41.46 78.67
CA ALA A 349 -0.75 -41.31 77.79
C ALA A 349 -0.74 -39.96 77.06
N ARG A 350 -0.44 -38.86 77.78
CA ARG A 350 -0.28 -37.53 77.18
C ARG A 350 0.85 -37.47 76.16
N LEU A 351 2.01 -38.03 76.47
CA LEU A 351 3.14 -38.09 75.52
C LEU A 351 2.77 -38.88 74.25
N LYS A 352 2.04 -40.00 74.39
CA LYS A 352 1.54 -40.79 73.24
C LYS A 352 0.53 -40.02 72.40
N GLU A 353 -0.35 -39.25 73.03
CA GLU A 353 -1.30 -38.38 72.32
C GLU A 353 -0.57 -37.29 71.53
N THR A 354 0.40 -36.60 72.15
CA THR A 354 1.24 -35.61 71.47
C THR A 354 2.06 -36.23 70.34
N LEU A 355 2.59 -37.45 70.52
CA LEU A 355 3.28 -38.18 69.45
C LEU A 355 2.35 -38.46 68.26
N ALA A 356 1.12 -38.91 68.51
CA ALA A 356 0.15 -39.16 67.45
C ALA A 356 -0.22 -37.88 66.69
N GLN A 357 -0.37 -36.76 67.40
CA GLN A 357 -0.56 -35.44 66.79
C GLN A 357 0.66 -35.05 65.94
N ALA A 358 1.87 -35.22 66.47
CA ALA A 358 3.08 -34.86 65.76
C ALA A 358 3.26 -35.67 64.45
N GLN A 359 2.94 -36.97 64.49
CA GLN A 359 2.93 -37.85 63.32
C GLN A 359 1.86 -37.45 62.28
N ALA A 360 0.69 -37.00 62.72
CA ALA A 360 -0.36 -36.52 61.84
C ALA A 360 0.05 -35.22 61.12
N GLU A 361 0.64 -34.27 61.85
CA GLU A 361 1.16 -33.02 61.28
C GLU A 361 2.29 -33.28 60.27
N LEU A 362 3.24 -34.17 60.58
CA LEU A 362 4.32 -34.54 59.66
C LEU A 362 3.76 -35.10 58.34
N LYS A 363 2.71 -35.94 58.43
CA LYS A 363 2.03 -36.49 57.25
C LYS A 363 1.31 -35.42 56.43
N GLY A 364 0.89 -34.31 57.04
CA GLY A 364 0.30 -33.18 56.33
C GLY A 364 1.32 -32.30 55.59
N LEU A 365 2.58 -32.31 56.05
CA LEU A 365 3.68 -31.54 55.44
C LEU A 365 4.37 -32.29 54.28
N SER A 366 4.19 -33.61 54.20
CA SER A 366 4.78 -34.50 53.19
C SER A 366 3.82 -34.84 52.08
#